data_AF-A0A358J193-F1
#
_entry.id   AF-A0A358J193-F1
#
_cell.length_a   1.000
_cell.length_b   1.000
_cell.length_c   1.000
_cell.angle_alpha   90.00
_cell.angle_beta   90.00
_cell.angle_gamma   90.00
#
_symmetry.space_group_name_H-M   'P 1'
#
loop_
_entity.id
_entity.type
_entity.pdbx_description
1 polymer ?
#
loop_
_entity_poly.entity_id
_entity_poly.type
_entity_poly.pdbx_seq_one_letter_code
_entity_poly.pdbx_strand_id
1 'polypeptide(L)' 'MSHIDDLPENLAATFDILASAASELQDPWWVFGGAGMALSGLSEWHVPDVDVMTSPRDARRLIETLH' A
#
# COMPACT_ATOMS: atom_id res chain seq x y z
N MET A 1 8.28 5.25 18.70
CA MET A 1 6.90 5.28 18.20
C MET A 1 6.99 5.07 16.71
N SER A 2 6.26 4.10 16.17
CA SER A 2 6.29 3.88 14.72
C SER A 2 5.43 4.98 14.09
N HIS A 3 5.91 5.65 13.04
CA HIS A 3 5.13 6.67 12.35
C HIS A 3 3.89 6.11 11.62
N ILE A 4 3.74 4.77 11.62
CA ILE A 4 2.61 4.05 11.04
C ILE A 4 1.35 4.27 11.89
N ASP A 5 1.50 4.43 13.21
CA ASP A 5 0.37 4.65 14.13
C ASP A 5 -0.29 6.02 13.95
N ASP A 6 0.36 6.95 13.22
CA ASP A 6 -0.09 8.32 12.97
C ASP A 6 -0.73 8.49 11.57
N LEU A 7 -0.92 7.40 10.81
CA LEU A 7 -1.55 7.48 9.50
C LEU A 7 -3.05 7.82 9.62
N PRO A 8 -3.62 8.59 8.67
CA PRO A 8 -5.06 8.75 8.57
C PRO A 8 -5.77 7.39 8.53
N GLU A 9 -6.89 7.25 9.26
CA GLU A 9 -7.60 5.98 9.43
C GLU A 9 -7.93 5.29 8.11
N ASN A 10 -8.36 6.06 7.11
CA ASN A 10 -8.67 5.54 5.77
C ASN A 10 -7.43 5.00 5.04
N LEU A 11 -6.27 5.64 5.21
CA LEU A 11 -5.02 5.20 4.62
C LEU A 11 -4.50 3.94 5.33
N ALA A 12 -4.58 3.88 6.66
CA ALA A 12 -4.25 2.69 7.43
C ALA A 12 -5.12 1.49 7.00
N ALA A 13 -6.44 1.68 6.93
CA ALA A 13 -7.36 0.66 6.44
C ALA A 13 -7.06 0.20 5.00
N THR A 14 -6.63 1.12 4.13
CA THR A 14 -6.23 0.79 2.76
C THR A 14 -4.98 -0.08 2.74
N PHE A 15 -4.00 0.18 3.61
CA PHE A 15 -2.82 -0.67 3.75
C PHE A 15 -3.15 -2.04 4.31
N ASP A 16 -4.10 -2.16 5.24
CA ASP A 16 -4.55 -3.47 5.74
C ASP A 16 -5.20 -4.31 4.62
N ILE A 17 -6.06 -3.69 3.81
CA ILE A 17 -6.67 -4.36 2.63
C ILE A 17 -5.59 -4.79 1.64
N LEU A 18 -4.65 -3.90 1.32
CA LEU A 18 -3.55 -4.20 0.42
C LEU A 18 -2.66 -5.32 0.99
N ALA A 19 -2.32 -5.30 2.28
CA ALA A 19 -1.51 -6.32 2.91
C ALA A 19 -2.20 -7.69 2.88
N SER A 20 -3.52 -7.74 3.10
CA SER A 20 -4.31 -8.96 2.96
C SER A 20 -4.26 -9.50 1.53
N ALA A 21 -4.49 -8.66 0.52
CA ALA A 21 -4.43 -9.06 -0.89
C ALA A 21 -3.00 -9.45 -1.33
N ALA A 22 -2.00 -8.79 -0.76
CA ALA A 22 -0.60 -8.99 -1.11
C ALA A 22 0.03 -10.26 -0.50
N SER A 23 -0.68 -10.94 0.42
CA SER A 23 -0.22 -12.17 1.05
C SER A 23 0.03 -13.32 0.06
N GLU A 24 -0.62 -13.26 -1.12
CA GLU A 24 -0.53 -14.26 -2.18
C GLU A 24 0.44 -13.87 -3.33
N LEU A 25 1.13 -12.72 -3.22
CA LEU A 25 2.11 -12.32 -4.23
C LEU A 25 3.38 -13.16 -4.12
N GLN A 26 3.99 -13.42 -5.26
CA GLN A 26 5.09 -14.37 -5.39
C GLN A 26 6.42 -13.66 -5.63
N ASP A 27 6.39 -12.48 -6.25
CA ASP A 27 7.57 -11.68 -6.52
C ASP A 27 7.69 -10.50 -5.54
N PRO A 28 8.90 -9.92 -5.37
CA PRO A 28 9.07 -8.68 -4.62
C PRO A 28 8.16 -7.56 -5.14
N TRP A 29 7.60 -6.79 -4.22
CA TRP A 29 6.68 -5.69 -4.52
C TRP A 29 6.93 -4.53 -3.55
N TRP A 30 6.47 -3.33 -3.93
CA TRP A 30 6.64 -2.11 -3.14
C TRP A 30 5.42 -1.22 -3.22
N VAL A 31 5.12 -0.53 -2.12
CA VAL A 31 4.34 0.72 -2.14
C VAL A 31 5.28 1.87 -2.51
N PHE A 32 4.88 2.73 -3.43
CA PHE A 32 5.66 3.91 -3.82
C PHE A 32 4.78 5.16 -3.91
N GLY A 33 5.34 6.28 -4.39
CA GLY A 33 4.63 7.55 -4.46
C GLY A 33 4.31 8.14 -3.08
N GLY A 34 3.20 8.89 -2.99
CA GLY A 34 2.79 9.56 -1.75
C GLY A 34 2.55 8.59 -0.59
N ALA A 35 1.98 7.42 -0.87
CA ALA A 35 1.78 6.36 0.10
C ALA A 35 3.10 5.82 0.68
N GLY A 36 4.12 5.63 -0.18
CA GLY A 36 5.45 5.22 0.27
C GLY A 36 6.16 6.29 1.11
N MET A 37 5.95 7.57 0.79
CA MET A 37 6.46 8.70 1.58
C MET A 37 5.81 8.75 2.97
N ALA A 38 4.50 8.53 3.06
CA ALA A 38 3.78 8.48 4.34
C ALA A 38 4.29 7.33 5.23
N LEU A 39 4.48 6.13 4.68
CA LEU A 39 5.10 5.00 5.40
C LEU A 39 6.53 5.31 5.88
N SER A 40 7.23 6.22 5.20
CA SER A 40 8.57 6.68 5.56
C SER A 40 8.57 7.83 6.58
N GLY A 41 7.40 8.24 7.10
CA GLY A 41 7.25 9.25 8.14
C GLY A 41 6.90 10.67 7.65
N LEU A 42 6.63 10.86 6.36
CA LEU A 42 6.12 12.14 5.83
C LEU A 42 4.58 12.19 5.89
N SER A 43 4.04 12.30 7.11
CA SER A 43 2.59 12.22 7.38
C SER A 43 1.82 13.52 7.20
N GLU A 44 2.48 14.67 7.04
CA GLU A 44 1.82 15.97 6.80
C GLU A 44 1.28 16.14 5.37
N TRP A 45 1.43 15.12 4.52
CA TRP A 45 1.01 15.13 3.12
C TRP A 45 -0.35 14.42 2.94
N HIS A 46 -1.24 15.00 2.12
CA HIS A 46 -2.46 14.32 1.72
C HIS A 46 -2.15 13.21 0.72
N VAL A 47 -2.45 11.96 1.07
CA VAL A 47 -2.27 10.78 0.21
C VAL A 47 -3.62 10.41 -0.42
N PRO A 48 -3.86 10.73 -1.70
CA PRO A 48 -5.14 10.45 -2.34
C PRO A 48 -5.29 9.00 -2.81
N ASP A 49 -4.18 8.29 -3.01
CA ASP A 49 -4.09 6.96 -3.59
C ASP A 49 -2.90 6.15 -3.07
N VAL A 50 -2.91 4.84 -3.33
CA VAL A 50 -1.83 3.92 -3.00
C VAL A 50 -1.29 3.29 -4.28
N ASP A 51 -0.06 3.68 -4.64
CA ASP A 51 0.63 3.13 -5.80
C ASP A 51 1.41 1.86 -5.43
N VAL A 52 1.20 0.78 -6.19
CA VAL A 52 1.83 -0.52 -5.97
C VAL A 52 2.63 -0.93 -7.20
N MET A 53 3.91 -1.23 -7.00
CA MET A 53 4.78 -1.79 -8.03
C MET A 53 5.00 -3.28 -7.76
N THR A 54 4.66 -4.12 -8.74
CA THR A 54 4.78 -5.58 -8.65
C THR A 54 5.00 -6.18 -10.04
N SER A 55 5.20 -7.49 -10.12
CA SER A 55 5.33 -8.19 -11.40
C SER A 55 4.00 -8.20 -12.17
N PRO A 56 4.02 -8.35 -13.51
CA PRO A 56 2.78 -8.41 -14.29
C PRO A 56 1.83 -9.55 -13.88
N ARG A 57 2.37 -10.66 -13.36
CA ARG A 57 1.55 -11.79 -12.87
C ARG A 57 0.80 -11.39 -11.61
N ASP A 58 1.51 -10.78 -10.67
CA ASP A 58 1.00 -10.43 -9.37
C ASP A 58 0.10 -9.18 -9.43
N ALA A 59 0.36 -8.27 -10.38
CA ALA A 59 -0.54 -7.15 -10.70
C ALA A 59 -1.93 -7.65 -11.13
N ARG A 60 -2.00 -8.70 -11.97
CA ARG A 60 -3.29 -9.28 -12.39
C ARG A 60 -4.04 -9.86 -11.19
N ARG A 61 -3.35 -10.56 -10.30
CA ARG A 61 -3.93 -11.10 -9.07
C ARG A 61 -4.48 -10.01 -8.15
N LEU A 62 -3.73 -8.93 -7.96
CA LEU A 62 -4.19 -7.78 -7.18
C LEU A 62 -5.45 -7.16 -7.80
N ILE A 63 -5.47 -6.94 -9.12
CA ILE A 63 -6.64 -6.42 -9.82
C ILE A 63 -7.85 -7.35 -9.65
N GLU A 64 -7.66 -8.67 -9.77
CA GLU A 64 -8.73 -9.66 -9.58
C GLU A 64 -9.24 -9.74 -8.13
N THR A 65 -8.38 -9.50 -7.14
CA THR A 65 -8.71 -9.60 -5.72
C THR A 65 -9.36 -8.30 -5.18
N LEU A 66 -9.02 -7.15 -5.77
CA LEU A 66 -9.44 -5.83 -5.31
C LEU A 66 -10.58 -5.21 -6.14
N HIS A 67 -10.97 -5.84 -7.26
CA HIS A 67 -12.18 -5.51 -8.02
C HIS A 67 -13.45 -6.07 -7.36
#